data_AF-A0A7K3IV70-F1
#
_entry.id   AF-A0A7K3IV70-F1
#
_cell.length_a   1.000
_cell.length_b   1.000
_cell.length_c   1.000
_cell.angle_alpha   90.00
_cell.angle_beta   90.00
_cell.angle_gamma   90.00
#
_symmetry.space_group_name_H-M   'P 1'
#
loop_
_entity.id
_entity.type
_entity.pdbx_description
1 polymer ?
#
loop_
_entity_poly.entity_id
_entity_poly.type
_entity_poly.pdbx_seq_one_letter_code
_entity_poly.pdbx_strand_id
1 'polypeptide(L)'
;MRSTSIYVLLFFIAIVMVVITMVTLRTERKEVLLTDRELTTSSGVCPPFNLYDEDGSIIDPVNGVNADKPYSPKQTCGKCHDYDKITQGFHFQQGKDETATGILTERYQWVSNPGNYGGNWCSPAPLYNYLSPKTNSSAKEMDMTSFTFITNGCATCHPGGGPLEYDREGFRYDKHMEEKGFTAGGNNNFDGDYFQAYWNRSGVIEADCNLCHLPEYDYKTRNDHLAKFNFKWMATAGSGLASVDGSIKDTIDIKVKYNLAKFGPDGKVSMHLVREPRNETCLNCHSKPQWKKRGSSFTEFTDVHIAKGLKCVDCHVSGSMASDPRIKGKEIHQFGKGDDPSGWVRNDLDNTVRTCNDCHTTGYLNAPVAKHAWLPDLHLEKLSCQACHIPQRKVKSALVQVSDVYNPGTKISPPPKYIWTFYDQNMNYWNHYGELTMFT
;
A
#
# COMPACT_ATOMS: atom_id res chain seq x y z
N MET A 1 -38.32 -57.19 -32.67
CA MET A 1 -37.46 -57.42 -31.48
C MET A 1 -36.11 -56.72 -31.67
N ARG A 2 -35.98 -55.42 -31.38
CA ARG A 2 -34.68 -54.70 -31.37
C ARG A 2 -34.66 -53.42 -30.52
N SER A 3 -35.79 -52.93 -30.01
CA SER A 3 -35.83 -51.72 -29.17
C SER A 3 -35.60 -51.98 -27.67
N THR A 4 -35.93 -53.18 -27.17
CA THR A 4 -35.80 -53.51 -25.74
C THR A 4 -34.35 -53.51 -25.24
N SER A 5 -33.38 -53.78 -26.12
CA SER A 5 -31.95 -53.84 -25.74
C SER A 5 -31.33 -52.45 -25.48
N ILE A 6 -31.84 -51.40 -26.12
CA ILE A 6 -31.29 -50.04 -25.96
C ILE A 6 -31.75 -49.42 -24.64
N TYR A 7 -33.01 -49.62 -24.26
CA TYR A 7 -33.54 -49.10 -22.99
C TYR A 7 -32.89 -49.76 -21.77
N VAL A 8 -32.56 -51.06 -21.85
CA VAL A 8 -31.84 -51.76 -20.78
C VAL A 8 -30.42 -51.21 -20.63
N LEU A 9 -29.72 -50.94 -21.74
CA LEU A 9 -28.37 -50.37 -21.71
C LEU A 9 -28.36 -48.94 -21.14
N LEU A 10 -29.30 -48.09 -21.56
CA LEU A 10 -29.42 -46.73 -21.05
C LEU A 10 -29.79 -46.69 -19.55
N PHE A 11 -30.65 -47.62 -19.11
CA PHE A 11 -30.98 -47.76 -17.69
C PHE A 11 -29.77 -48.18 -16.85
N PHE A 12 -28.94 -49.10 -17.37
CA PHE A 12 -27.72 -49.52 -16.69
C PHE A 12 -26.70 -48.37 -16.58
N ILE A 13 -26.52 -47.58 -17.65
CA ILE A 13 -25.64 -46.41 -17.64
C ILE A 13 -26.11 -45.36 -16.63
N ALA A 14 -27.42 -45.11 -16.54
CA ALA A 14 -28.00 -44.18 -15.57
C ALA A 14 -27.75 -44.63 -14.12
N ILE A 15 -27.91 -45.93 -13.83
CA ILE A 15 -27.61 -46.48 -12.50
C ILE A 15 -26.13 -46.33 -12.17
N VAL A 16 -25.22 -46.64 -13.10
CA VAL A 16 -23.77 -46.50 -12.89
C VAL A 16 -23.41 -45.03 -12.60
N MET A 17 -23.98 -44.08 -13.34
CA MET A 17 -23.77 -42.64 -13.11
C MET A 17 -24.29 -42.19 -11.73
N VAL A 18 -25.46 -42.67 -11.29
CA VAL A 18 -25.98 -42.37 -9.94
C VAL A 18 -25.08 -42.97 -8.86
N VAL A 19 -24.61 -44.20 -9.03
CA VAL A 19 -23.71 -44.85 -8.07
C VAL A 19 -22.36 -44.13 -8.00
N ILE A 20 -21.77 -43.74 -9.13
CA ILE A 20 -20.54 -42.94 -9.17
C ILE A 20 -20.77 -41.60 -8.45
N THR A 21 -21.90 -40.94 -8.70
CA THR A 21 -22.24 -39.65 -8.07
C THR A 21 -22.45 -39.80 -6.56
N MET A 22 -23.08 -40.88 -6.10
CA MET A 22 -23.22 -41.16 -4.67
C MET A 22 -21.88 -41.51 -4.00
N VAL A 23 -20.97 -42.21 -4.69
CA VAL A 23 -19.63 -42.55 -4.18
C VAL A 23 -18.73 -41.31 -4.13
N THR A 24 -18.77 -40.43 -5.14
CA THR A 24 -18.04 -39.15 -5.11
C THR A 24 -18.58 -38.22 -4.01
N LEU A 25 -19.90 -38.12 -3.83
CA LEU A 25 -20.50 -37.34 -2.75
C LEU A 25 -20.24 -37.92 -1.34
N ARG A 26 -20.03 -39.23 -1.20
CA ARG A 26 -19.69 -39.85 0.10
C ARG A 26 -18.23 -39.66 0.50
N THR A 27 -17.35 -39.35 -0.44
CA THR A 27 -15.90 -39.23 -0.18
C THR A 27 -15.51 -37.87 0.40
N GLU A 28 -16.40 -36.87 0.41
CA GLU A 28 -16.13 -35.52 0.93
C GLU A 28 -16.60 -35.25 2.37
N ARG A 29 -17.00 -36.27 3.13
CA ARG A 29 -17.34 -36.07 4.55
C ARG A 29 -16.35 -36.77 5.48
N LYS A 30 -15.10 -36.31 5.44
CA LYS A 30 -14.20 -36.47 6.59
C LYS A 30 -14.67 -35.50 7.68
N GLU A 31 -15.32 -36.01 8.71
CA GLU A 31 -15.43 -35.29 9.97
C GLU A 31 -14.01 -34.97 10.44
N VAL A 32 -13.65 -33.69 10.39
CA VAL A 32 -12.43 -33.19 10.99
C VAL A 32 -12.68 -33.13 12.49
N LEU A 33 -12.22 -34.17 13.18
CA LEU A 33 -12.05 -34.18 14.63
C LEU A 33 -11.16 -32.98 14.98
N LEU A 34 -11.75 -31.93 15.57
CA LEU A 34 -11.04 -30.78 16.15
C LEU A 34 -10.19 -31.28 17.32
N THR A 35 -9.01 -31.80 17.00
CA THR A 35 -7.98 -32.19 17.95
C THR A 35 -6.79 -31.28 17.71
N ASP A 36 -6.41 -30.59 18.79
CA ASP A 36 -5.30 -29.65 18.95
C ASP A 36 -4.99 -28.78 17.73
N ARG A 37 -5.66 -27.62 17.69
CA ARG A 37 -5.17 -26.47 16.91
C ARG A 37 -3.87 -25.99 17.53
N GLU A 38 -2.74 -26.57 17.11
CA GLU A 38 -1.50 -25.83 17.04
C GLU A 38 -1.81 -24.54 16.26
N LEU A 39 -1.84 -23.42 16.98
CA LEU A 39 -2.01 -22.08 16.44
C LEU A 39 -1.02 -21.88 15.31
N THR A 40 -1.50 -21.84 14.07
CA THR A 40 -0.81 -21.34 12.86
C THR A 40 0.70 -21.18 13.03
N THR A 41 1.49 -22.24 12.81
CA THR A 41 2.94 -22.11 12.72
C THR A 41 3.42 -22.17 11.27
N SER A 42 3.58 -20.98 10.68
CA SER A 42 4.67 -20.65 9.76
C SER A 42 5.32 -19.40 10.37
N SER A 43 6.37 -19.64 11.16
CA SER A 43 6.86 -18.79 12.26
C SER A 43 7.03 -17.31 11.89
N GLY A 44 6.16 -16.44 12.41
CA GLY A 44 6.39 -15.01 12.42
C GLY A 44 7.47 -14.62 13.44
N VAL A 45 7.97 -13.39 13.33
CA VAL A 45 9.03 -12.86 14.22
C VAL A 45 8.51 -12.44 15.60
N CYS A 46 7.19 -12.35 15.75
CA CYS A 46 6.53 -11.96 17.00
C CYS A 46 6.03 -13.20 17.75
N PRO A 47 6.18 -13.27 19.09
CA PRO A 47 5.46 -14.25 19.90
C PRO A 47 3.95 -13.96 19.87
N PRO A 48 3.07 -14.88 20.29
CA PRO A 48 1.64 -14.58 20.39
C PRO A 48 1.35 -13.36 21.27
N PHE A 49 0.46 -12.48 20.83
CA PHE A 49 0.15 -11.20 21.49
C PHE A 49 -1.36 -10.88 21.49
N ASN A 50 -1.78 -10.01 22.40
CA ASN A 50 -3.15 -9.49 22.45
C ASN A 50 -3.35 -8.39 21.41
N LEU A 51 -4.53 -8.34 20.81
CA LEU A 51 -4.98 -7.18 20.05
C LEU A 51 -5.56 -6.13 20.98
N TYR A 52 -5.46 -4.86 20.59
CA TYR A 52 -6.02 -3.73 21.32
C TYR A 52 -6.84 -2.83 20.40
N ASP A 53 -7.91 -2.26 20.93
CA ASP A 53 -8.67 -1.21 20.25
C ASP A 53 -8.00 0.17 20.39
N GLU A 54 -8.61 1.20 19.81
CA GLU A 54 -8.07 2.57 19.80
C GLU A 54 -7.91 3.18 21.21
N ASP A 55 -8.75 2.76 22.16
CA ASP A 55 -8.71 3.22 23.55
C ASP A 55 -7.71 2.41 24.40
N GLY A 56 -7.03 1.44 23.79
CA GLY A 56 -6.05 0.59 24.45
C GLY A 56 -6.66 -0.55 25.27
N SER A 57 -7.93 -0.88 25.04
CA SER A 57 -8.59 -2.03 25.65
C SER A 57 -8.31 -3.30 24.87
N ILE A 58 -8.18 -4.43 25.57
CA ILE A 58 -7.91 -5.73 24.93
C ILE A 58 -9.12 -6.14 24.08
N ILE A 59 -8.83 -6.68 22.90
CA ILE A 59 -9.80 -7.36 22.04
C ILE A 59 -9.56 -8.86 22.19
N ASP A 60 -10.54 -9.56 22.75
CA ASP A 60 -10.55 -11.01 22.90
C ASP A 60 -11.90 -11.55 22.41
N PRO A 61 -12.01 -11.83 21.10
CA PRO A 61 -13.25 -12.28 20.50
C PRO A 61 -13.66 -13.69 20.91
N VAL A 62 -12.73 -14.54 21.38
CA VAL A 62 -13.08 -15.91 21.82
C VAL A 62 -13.81 -15.88 23.16
N ASN A 63 -13.51 -14.90 24.02
CA ASN A 63 -14.19 -14.67 25.29
C ASN A 63 -15.22 -13.51 25.23
N GLY A 64 -15.51 -12.98 24.04
CA GLY A 64 -16.53 -11.94 23.82
C GLY A 64 -16.15 -10.54 24.28
N VAL A 65 -14.87 -10.26 24.54
CA VAL A 65 -14.39 -8.96 25.00
C VAL A 65 -14.07 -8.07 23.79
N ASN A 66 -14.75 -6.93 23.70
CA ASN A 66 -14.56 -5.92 22.64
C ASN A 66 -14.60 -6.50 21.21
N ALA A 67 -15.36 -7.58 20.99
CA ALA A 67 -15.42 -8.31 19.73
C ALA A 67 -16.06 -7.52 18.57
N ASP A 68 -16.64 -6.35 18.85
CA ASP A 68 -17.20 -5.41 17.89
C ASP A 68 -16.25 -4.25 17.55
N LYS A 69 -15.11 -4.12 18.24
CA LYS A 69 -14.14 -3.03 18.04
C LYS A 69 -13.10 -3.39 16.99
N PRO A 70 -12.67 -2.44 16.12
CA PRO A 70 -11.51 -2.66 15.26
C PRO A 70 -10.22 -2.68 16.07
N TYR A 71 -9.22 -3.43 15.60
CA TYR A 71 -7.88 -3.36 16.17
C TYR A 71 -7.18 -2.06 15.75
N SER A 72 -6.41 -1.48 16.68
CA SER A 72 -5.54 -0.33 16.47
C SER A 72 -4.09 -0.80 16.29
N PRO A 73 -3.46 -0.56 15.12
CA PRO A 73 -2.02 -0.75 14.96
C PRO A 73 -1.20 -0.01 16.01
N LYS A 74 -1.58 1.23 16.34
CA LYS A 74 -0.88 2.05 17.33
C LYS A 74 -0.91 1.42 18.71
N GLN A 75 -2.07 0.98 19.20
CA GLN A 75 -2.21 0.38 20.52
C GLN A 75 -1.75 -1.07 20.58
N THR A 76 -1.74 -1.79 19.46
CA THR A 76 -1.31 -3.20 19.41
C THR A 76 0.20 -3.30 19.23
N CYS A 77 0.71 -2.83 18.08
CA CYS A 77 2.14 -2.90 17.77
C CYS A 77 2.95 -1.95 18.66
N GLY A 78 2.36 -0.82 19.08
CA GLY A 78 2.99 0.17 19.95
C GLY A 78 3.29 -0.31 21.38
N LYS A 79 2.76 -1.46 21.82
CA LYS A 79 3.17 -2.07 23.10
C LYS A 79 4.59 -2.63 23.07
N CYS A 80 5.09 -2.97 21.88
CA CYS A 80 6.40 -3.58 21.69
C CYS A 80 7.35 -2.74 20.83
N HIS A 81 6.81 -1.84 20.00
CA HIS A 81 7.55 -0.99 19.09
C HIS A 81 7.28 0.48 19.37
N ASP A 82 8.28 1.33 19.20
CA ASP A 82 8.11 2.78 19.34
C ASP A 82 7.39 3.34 18.11
N TYR A 83 6.04 3.35 18.16
CA TYR A 83 5.19 3.75 17.05
C TYR A 83 5.46 5.20 16.61
N ASP A 84 5.61 6.12 17.56
CA ASP A 84 5.82 7.54 17.26
C ASP A 84 7.18 7.78 16.60
N LYS A 85 8.21 7.01 16.99
CA LYS A 85 9.51 7.03 16.32
C LYS A 85 9.46 6.42 14.93
N ILE A 86 8.82 5.26 14.78
CA ILE A 86 8.69 4.54 13.51
C ILE A 86 7.98 5.42 12.46
N THR A 87 6.92 6.11 12.86
CA THR A 87 6.08 6.90 11.94
C THR A 87 6.70 8.21 11.49
N GLN A 88 7.92 8.56 11.93
CA GLN A 88 8.68 9.71 11.41
C GLN A 88 9.26 9.45 10.00
N GLY A 89 9.26 8.21 9.53
CA GLY A 89 9.77 7.87 8.20
C GLY A 89 8.94 8.49 7.08
N PHE A 90 9.60 8.85 5.97
CA PHE A 90 8.96 9.56 4.86
C PHE A 90 7.70 8.87 4.30
N HIS A 91 7.63 7.54 4.27
CA HIS A 91 6.45 6.85 3.74
C HIS A 91 5.17 7.10 4.55
N PHE A 92 5.31 7.41 5.84
CA PHE A 92 4.22 7.76 6.75
C PHE A 92 3.91 9.26 6.73
N GLN A 93 4.91 10.13 6.53
CA GLN A 93 4.69 11.57 6.57
C GLN A 93 4.36 12.17 5.20
N GLN A 94 4.91 11.61 4.14
CA GLN A 94 4.79 12.07 2.75
C GLN A 94 4.97 13.59 2.59
N GLY A 95 5.94 14.15 3.31
CA GLY A 95 6.32 15.56 3.31
C GLY A 95 5.50 16.45 4.25
N LYS A 96 4.50 15.93 4.98
CA LYS A 96 3.72 16.73 5.94
C LYS A 96 4.61 17.44 6.98
N ASP A 97 5.66 16.76 7.42
CA ASP A 97 6.62 17.22 8.43
C ASP A 97 7.79 18.04 7.84
N GLU A 98 7.71 18.40 6.56
CA GLU A 98 8.75 19.12 5.84
C GLU A 98 8.25 20.46 5.29
N THR A 99 9.09 21.48 5.39
CA THR A 99 8.82 22.77 4.73
C THR A 99 9.32 22.72 3.29
N ALA A 100 8.49 23.17 2.33
CA ALA A 100 8.97 23.38 0.97
C ALA A 100 10.10 24.41 0.93
N THR A 101 11.15 24.18 0.14
CA THR A 101 12.30 25.10 0.03
C THR A 101 12.83 25.20 -1.41
N GLY A 102 13.65 26.22 -1.68
CA GLY A 102 14.33 26.42 -2.97
C GLY A 102 13.37 26.53 -4.15
N ILE A 103 13.64 25.76 -5.21
CA ILE A 103 12.85 25.79 -6.45
C ILE A 103 11.37 25.48 -6.22
N LEU A 104 11.04 24.68 -5.18
CA LEU A 104 9.65 24.37 -4.86
C LEU A 104 8.90 25.65 -4.45
N THR A 105 9.46 26.42 -3.53
CA THR A 105 8.87 27.69 -3.08
C THR A 105 8.96 28.80 -4.12
N GLU A 106 10.04 28.82 -4.92
CA GLU A 106 10.24 29.86 -5.94
C GLU A 106 9.29 29.72 -7.13
N ARG A 107 8.94 28.49 -7.53
CA ARG A 107 8.16 28.23 -8.75
C ARG A 107 6.73 27.76 -8.49
N TYR A 108 6.44 27.15 -7.36
CA TYR A 108 5.16 26.50 -7.10
C TYR A 108 4.48 27.14 -5.88
N GLN A 109 3.89 28.31 -6.07
CA GLN A 109 3.28 29.10 -4.98
C GLN A 109 2.10 28.41 -4.27
N TRP A 110 1.53 27.37 -4.88
CA TRP A 110 0.45 26.55 -4.28
C TRP A 110 0.96 25.36 -3.46
N VAL A 111 2.27 25.13 -3.43
CA VAL A 111 2.89 24.05 -2.68
C VAL A 111 3.12 24.48 -1.24
N SER A 112 2.63 23.68 -0.29
CA SER A 112 2.90 23.85 1.14
C SER A 112 4.12 23.04 1.59
N ASN A 113 4.27 21.84 1.04
CA ASN A 113 5.24 20.83 1.47
C ASN A 113 5.87 20.14 0.25
N PRO A 114 7.07 19.55 0.34
CA PRO A 114 7.73 18.94 -0.82
C PRO A 114 7.11 17.61 -1.29
N GLY A 115 6.42 16.89 -0.40
CA GLY A 115 5.95 15.52 -0.64
C GLY A 115 4.56 15.41 -1.29
N ASN A 116 3.95 14.23 -1.19
CA ASN A 116 2.63 14.00 -1.79
C ASN A 116 1.52 14.81 -1.10
N TYR A 117 1.64 15.00 0.22
CA TYR A 117 0.72 15.83 0.99
C TYR A 117 1.14 17.30 0.92
N GLY A 118 0.55 18.05 -0.01
CA GLY A 118 0.80 19.48 -0.17
C GLY A 118 1.84 19.87 -1.22
N GLY A 119 2.48 18.89 -1.88
CA GLY A 119 3.45 19.15 -2.95
C GLY A 119 2.86 19.23 -4.35
N ASN A 120 3.76 19.31 -5.33
CA ASN A 120 3.42 19.52 -6.74
C ASN A 120 2.94 18.25 -7.47
N TRP A 121 2.68 17.15 -6.74
CA TRP A 121 2.53 15.80 -7.31
C TRP A 121 1.09 15.30 -7.48
N CYS A 122 0.07 16.15 -7.34
CA CYS A 122 -1.31 15.78 -7.66
C CYS A 122 -1.51 15.71 -9.19
N SER A 123 -1.03 14.62 -9.80
CA SER A 123 -1.31 14.26 -11.19
C SER A 123 -2.63 13.49 -11.24
N PRO A 124 -3.74 14.19 -11.52
CA PRO A 124 -4.14 14.11 -12.92
C PRO A 124 -4.59 15.46 -13.47
N ALA A 125 -3.86 15.94 -14.48
CA ALA A 125 -4.36 16.90 -15.45
C ALA A 125 -5.78 16.48 -15.94
N PRO A 126 -6.65 17.45 -16.28
CA PRO A 126 -6.36 18.87 -16.44
C PRO A 126 -6.47 19.71 -15.17
N LEU A 127 -6.85 19.16 -14.01
CA LEU A 127 -7.01 19.92 -12.77
C LEU A 127 -5.92 19.50 -11.79
N TYR A 128 -4.86 20.31 -11.71
CA TYR A 128 -3.87 20.17 -10.65
C TYR A 128 -4.52 20.65 -9.36
N ASN A 129 -4.89 19.71 -8.50
CA ASN A 129 -5.39 20.08 -7.19
C ASN A 129 -4.23 20.54 -6.30
N TYR A 130 -4.47 21.55 -5.47
CA TYR A 130 -3.57 21.94 -4.38
C TYR A 130 -4.19 21.60 -3.02
N LEU A 131 -3.34 21.35 -2.02
CA LEU A 131 -3.79 21.20 -0.65
C LEU A 131 -4.26 22.56 -0.14
N SER A 132 -5.54 22.64 0.22
CA SER A 132 -6.18 23.86 0.68
C SER A 132 -5.48 24.40 1.93
N PRO A 133 -5.32 25.73 2.05
CA PRO A 133 -4.88 26.37 3.28
C PRO A 133 -5.70 25.92 4.50
N LYS A 134 -5.15 26.13 5.69
CA LYS A 134 -5.87 25.75 6.91
C LYS A 134 -7.09 26.60 7.15
N THR A 135 -6.98 27.88 6.91
CA THR A 135 -8.08 28.82 7.06
C THR A 135 -8.43 29.37 5.70
N ASN A 136 -9.71 29.28 5.32
CA ASN A 136 -10.24 29.78 4.06
C ASN A 136 -11.45 30.67 4.34
N SER A 137 -11.75 31.64 3.46
CA SER A 137 -12.90 32.53 3.68
C SER A 137 -14.21 31.94 3.16
N SER A 138 -14.14 31.04 2.18
CA SER A 138 -15.30 30.36 1.61
C SER A 138 -14.90 29.06 0.91
N ALA A 139 -15.90 28.20 0.67
CA ALA A 139 -15.72 26.96 -0.10
C ALA A 139 -15.20 27.18 -1.54
N LYS A 140 -15.33 28.39 -2.11
CA LYS A 140 -14.86 28.68 -3.48
C LYS A 140 -13.34 28.80 -3.60
N GLU A 141 -12.66 29.01 -2.47
CA GLU A 141 -11.19 29.13 -2.37
C GLU A 141 -10.53 27.80 -2.00
N MET A 142 -11.35 26.78 -1.77
CA MET A 142 -10.91 25.46 -1.35
C MET A 142 -10.84 24.53 -2.54
N ASP A 143 -9.85 23.65 -2.48
CA ASP A 143 -9.61 22.59 -3.44
C ASP A 143 -9.50 21.26 -2.69
N MET A 144 -8.32 20.66 -2.56
CA MET A 144 -8.15 19.41 -1.83
C MET A 144 -7.95 19.70 -0.34
N THR A 145 -8.90 19.30 0.49
CA THR A 145 -8.75 19.17 1.95
C THR A 145 -7.93 17.94 2.33
N SER A 146 -7.53 17.84 3.60
CA SER A 146 -6.85 16.66 4.14
C SER A 146 -7.71 15.39 4.01
N PHE A 147 -9.02 15.51 4.21
CA PHE A 147 -9.95 14.40 4.01
C PHE A 147 -10.10 14.02 2.52
N THR A 148 -10.12 15.01 1.62
CA THR A 148 -10.19 14.73 0.17
C THR A 148 -8.88 14.23 -0.41
N PHE A 149 -7.72 14.56 0.17
CA PHE A 149 -6.45 13.93 -0.16
C PHE A 149 -6.52 12.41 -0.02
N ILE A 150 -7.06 11.94 1.12
CA ILE A 150 -7.28 10.51 1.36
C ILE A 150 -8.26 9.92 0.34
N THR A 151 -9.42 10.56 0.18
CA THR A 151 -10.54 9.99 -0.57
C THR A 151 -10.43 10.14 -2.09
N ASN A 152 -9.57 11.04 -2.59
CA ASN A 152 -9.20 11.14 -4.01
C ASN A 152 -8.17 10.08 -4.44
N GLY A 153 -7.83 9.14 -3.56
CA GLY A 153 -7.04 7.97 -3.88
C GLY A 153 -5.57 8.06 -3.49
N CYS A 154 -5.09 9.17 -2.91
CA CYS A 154 -3.70 9.28 -2.45
C CYS A 154 -3.40 8.31 -1.30
N ALA A 155 -4.41 7.92 -0.52
CA ALA A 155 -4.28 6.94 0.57
C ALA A 155 -4.23 5.47 0.11
N THR A 156 -4.49 5.18 -1.18
CA THR A 156 -4.42 3.81 -1.75
C THR A 156 -3.06 3.15 -1.50
N CYS A 157 -2.00 3.96 -1.58
CA CYS A 157 -0.61 3.53 -1.40
C CYS A 157 0.05 4.08 -0.13
N HIS A 158 -0.69 4.81 0.69
CA HIS A 158 -0.17 5.37 1.94
C HIS A 158 -0.36 4.35 3.08
N PRO A 159 0.67 4.02 3.87
CA PRO A 159 0.56 3.03 4.95
C PRO A 159 -0.19 3.52 6.21
N GLY A 160 -0.90 4.65 6.17
CA GLY A 160 -1.41 5.34 7.37
C GLY A 160 -0.36 6.18 8.11
N GLY A 161 -0.75 6.79 9.24
CA GLY A 161 0.09 7.71 10.02
C GLY A 161 0.16 9.12 9.41
N GLY A 162 0.98 10.01 10.00
CA GLY A 162 1.25 11.35 9.45
C GLY A 162 -0.03 12.13 9.06
N PRO A 163 -0.20 12.53 7.79
CA PRO A 163 -1.39 13.27 7.31
C PRO A 163 -2.67 12.44 7.27
N LEU A 164 -2.62 11.15 7.55
CA LEU A 164 -3.79 10.28 7.66
C LEU A 164 -4.28 10.09 9.10
N GLU A 165 -3.49 10.56 10.08
CA GLU A 165 -3.78 10.42 11.51
C GLU A 165 -3.97 11.77 12.21
N TYR A 166 -3.15 12.76 11.87
CA TYR A 166 -3.13 14.04 12.56
C TYR A 166 -3.33 15.21 11.61
N ASP A 167 -4.02 16.24 12.09
CA ASP A 167 -4.13 17.53 11.42
C ASP A 167 -2.80 18.30 11.38
N ARG A 168 -2.82 19.47 10.74
CA ARG A 168 -1.62 20.31 10.61
C ARG A 168 -1.17 20.99 11.91
N GLU A 169 -1.96 20.93 12.97
CA GLU A 169 -1.60 21.40 14.33
C GLU A 169 -1.14 20.23 15.23
N GLY A 170 -1.24 18.99 14.76
CA GLY A 170 -0.80 17.80 15.47
C GLY A 170 -1.90 17.10 16.28
N PHE A 171 -3.16 17.54 16.15
CA PHE A 171 -4.28 16.87 16.80
C PHE A 171 -4.78 15.69 15.97
N ARG A 172 -5.20 14.60 16.63
CA ARG A 172 -5.81 13.45 15.94
C ARG A 172 -7.16 13.87 15.38
N TYR A 173 -7.37 13.68 14.07
CA TYR A 173 -8.50 14.29 13.36
C TYR A 173 -9.88 13.95 13.94
N ASP A 174 -10.12 12.68 14.28
CA ASP A 174 -11.41 12.21 14.77
C ASP A 174 -11.79 12.84 16.12
N LYS A 175 -10.87 12.77 17.10
CA LYS A 175 -11.07 13.34 18.43
C LYS A 175 -11.17 14.87 18.40
N HIS A 176 -10.30 15.53 17.62
CA HIS A 176 -10.31 16.99 17.57
C HIS A 176 -11.55 17.55 16.86
N MET A 177 -12.06 16.83 15.85
CA MET A 177 -13.33 17.18 15.22
C MET A 177 -14.50 17.18 16.21
N GLU A 178 -14.53 16.20 17.13
CA GLU A 178 -15.53 16.14 18.21
C GLU A 178 -15.35 17.28 19.22
N GLU A 179 -14.13 17.53 19.67
CA GLU A 179 -13.80 18.61 20.62
C GLU A 179 -14.20 19.99 20.10
N LYS A 180 -14.03 20.23 18.79
CA LYS A 180 -14.41 21.49 18.13
C LYS A 180 -15.91 21.62 17.88
N GLY A 181 -16.70 20.56 18.11
CA GLY A 181 -18.12 20.51 17.78
C GLY A 181 -18.39 20.56 16.28
N PHE A 182 -17.45 20.09 15.46
CA PHE A 182 -17.59 20.05 14.00
C PHE A 182 -18.52 18.92 13.56
N THR A 183 -19.23 19.15 12.46
CA THR A 183 -20.25 18.23 11.94
C THR A 183 -19.70 17.44 10.75
N ALA A 184 -19.95 16.14 10.71
CA ALA A 184 -19.59 15.28 9.58
C ALA A 184 -20.22 15.80 8.28
N GLY A 185 -19.40 16.01 7.24
CA GLY A 185 -19.85 16.58 5.97
C GLY A 185 -20.20 18.08 6.02
N GLY A 186 -20.02 18.74 7.16
CA GLY A 186 -20.31 20.15 7.36
C GLY A 186 -19.25 21.09 6.79
N ASN A 187 -19.57 22.40 6.76
CA ASN A 187 -18.61 23.43 6.35
C ASN A 187 -17.44 23.58 7.33
N ASN A 188 -17.65 23.30 8.63
CA ASN A 188 -16.58 23.28 9.64
C ASN A 188 -15.61 24.47 9.53
N ASN A 189 -16.19 25.68 9.46
CA ASN A 189 -15.49 26.96 9.33
C ASN A 189 -14.54 27.08 8.12
N PHE A 190 -14.78 26.30 7.06
CA PHE A 190 -13.92 26.24 5.88
C PHE A 190 -12.46 25.87 6.24
N ASP A 191 -12.27 25.08 7.31
CA ASP A 191 -10.95 24.60 7.69
C ASP A 191 -10.49 23.52 6.69
N GLY A 192 -9.32 23.68 6.08
CA GLY A 192 -8.80 22.72 5.09
C GLY A 192 -8.57 21.31 5.63
N ASP A 193 -8.55 21.10 6.94
CA ASP A 193 -8.45 19.79 7.60
C ASP A 193 -9.83 19.16 7.84
N TYR A 194 -10.88 19.97 8.01
CA TYR A 194 -12.18 19.53 8.52
C TYR A 194 -13.37 19.82 7.58
N PHE A 195 -13.20 20.66 6.56
CA PHE A 195 -14.25 20.99 5.59
C PHE A 195 -14.73 19.73 4.87
N GLN A 196 -16.03 19.47 5.01
CA GLN A 196 -16.72 18.29 4.49
C GLN A 196 -16.12 16.94 4.93
N ALA A 197 -15.30 16.95 5.98
CA ALA A 197 -14.68 15.73 6.50
C ALA A 197 -15.68 14.90 7.32
N TYR A 198 -15.38 13.60 7.48
CA TYR A 198 -16.18 12.66 8.25
C TYR A 198 -15.37 12.01 9.38
N TRP A 199 -14.30 12.66 9.87
CA TRP A 199 -13.32 12.07 10.79
C TRP A 199 -13.93 11.43 12.02
N ASN A 200 -14.90 12.10 12.68
CA ASN A 200 -15.60 11.58 13.85
C ASN A 200 -16.44 10.31 13.59
N ARG A 201 -16.72 9.98 12.31
CA ARG A 201 -17.41 8.74 11.91
C ARG A 201 -16.48 7.72 11.27
N SER A 202 -15.55 8.18 10.43
CA SER A 202 -14.58 7.32 9.73
C SER A 202 -13.49 6.80 10.66
N GLY A 203 -13.18 7.56 11.71
CA GLY A 203 -11.91 7.49 12.40
C GLY A 203 -10.77 7.97 11.51
N VAL A 204 -9.54 7.65 11.92
CA VAL A 204 -8.31 7.94 11.19
C VAL A 204 -7.65 6.66 10.66
N ILE A 205 -6.66 6.80 9.77
CA ILE A 205 -5.85 5.66 9.29
C ILE A 205 -4.52 5.70 10.03
N GLU A 206 -4.42 4.94 11.11
CA GLU A 206 -3.16 4.68 11.82
C GLU A 206 -2.14 3.97 10.91
N ALA A 207 -0.86 4.10 11.21
CA ALA A 207 0.22 3.43 10.51
C ALA A 207 0.07 1.91 10.63
N ASP A 208 -0.32 1.29 9.52
CA ASP A 208 -0.60 -0.13 9.45
C ASP A 208 0.68 -0.92 9.20
N CYS A 209 1.31 -1.38 10.28
CA CYS A 209 2.52 -2.19 10.22
C CYS A 209 2.32 -3.47 9.39
N ASN A 210 1.11 -4.05 9.43
CA ASN A 210 0.82 -5.32 8.76
C ASN A 210 0.82 -5.16 7.25
N LEU A 211 0.56 -3.96 6.72
CA LEU A 211 0.67 -3.68 5.29
C LEU A 211 2.07 -4.04 4.76
N CYS A 212 3.12 -3.84 5.56
CA CYS A 212 4.49 -4.17 5.18
C CYS A 212 4.95 -5.54 5.70
N HIS A 213 4.51 -5.91 6.91
CA HIS A 213 5.06 -7.04 7.65
C HIS A 213 4.19 -8.30 7.62
N LEU A 214 2.95 -8.25 7.14
CA LEU A 214 2.09 -9.43 7.04
C LEU A 214 2.06 -9.94 5.58
N PRO A 215 2.59 -11.14 5.30
CA PRO A 215 2.63 -11.67 3.95
C PRO A 215 1.26 -11.81 3.27
N GLU A 216 0.24 -12.13 4.05
CA GLU A 216 -1.13 -12.40 3.63
C GLU A 216 -2.01 -11.14 3.62
N TYR A 217 -1.43 -9.95 3.78
CA TYR A 217 -2.19 -8.70 3.84
C TYR A 217 -2.99 -8.45 2.55
N ASP A 218 -4.29 -8.19 2.70
CA ASP A 218 -5.22 -7.98 1.61
C ASP A 218 -5.39 -6.48 1.31
N TYR A 219 -4.57 -6.00 0.37
CA TYR A 219 -4.63 -4.62 -0.13
C TYR A 219 -5.96 -4.28 -0.78
N LYS A 220 -6.59 -5.26 -1.45
CA LYS A 220 -7.84 -5.02 -2.17
C LYS A 220 -8.95 -4.74 -1.17
N THR A 221 -9.14 -5.63 -0.19
CA THR A 221 -10.14 -5.45 0.87
C THR A 221 -9.87 -4.18 1.68
N ARG A 222 -8.61 -3.89 2.00
CA ARG A 222 -8.22 -2.61 2.64
C ARG A 222 -8.69 -1.40 1.83
N ASN A 223 -8.43 -1.39 0.52
CA ASN A 223 -8.79 -0.27 -0.36
C ASN A 223 -10.31 -0.19 -0.65
N ASP A 224 -11.02 -1.32 -0.61
CA ASP A 224 -12.49 -1.32 -0.65
C ASP A 224 -13.07 -0.59 0.59
N HIS A 225 -12.42 -0.71 1.75
CA HIS A 225 -12.78 0.04 2.96
C HIS A 225 -12.37 1.52 2.93
N LEU A 226 -11.25 1.86 2.26
CA LEU A 226 -10.89 3.24 1.98
C LEU A 226 -12.00 3.96 1.19
N ALA A 227 -12.53 3.31 0.15
CA ALA A 227 -13.60 3.85 -0.69
C ALA A 227 -14.94 4.06 0.06
N LYS A 228 -15.14 3.32 1.16
CA LYS A 228 -16.33 3.39 2.06
C LYS A 228 -16.15 4.38 3.22
N PHE A 229 -14.99 5.03 3.32
CA PHE A 229 -14.59 5.89 4.44
C PHE A 229 -14.49 5.14 5.79
N ASN A 230 -14.21 3.84 5.78
CA ASN A 230 -14.11 3.02 6.99
C ASN A 230 -12.66 3.06 7.56
N PHE A 231 -12.10 4.25 7.73
CA PHE A 231 -10.66 4.44 7.96
C PHE A 231 -10.08 3.65 9.13
N LYS A 232 -10.69 3.72 10.32
CA LYS A 232 -10.18 2.98 11.49
C LYS A 232 -10.35 1.45 11.41
N TRP A 233 -11.16 0.95 10.48
CA TRP A 233 -11.38 -0.50 10.28
C TRP A 233 -10.51 -1.08 9.16
N MET A 234 -9.84 -0.25 8.36
CA MET A 234 -9.06 -0.70 7.20
C MET A 234 -7.99 -1.71 7.58
N ALA A 235 -7.26 -1.46 8.67
CA ALA A 235 -6.19 -2.33 9.14
C ALA A 235 -6.74 -3.71 9.56
N THR A 236 -7.87 -3.71 10.27
CA THR A 236 -8.62 -4.91 10.71
C THR A 236 -9.00 -5.79 9.54
N ALA A 237 -9.59 -5.19 8.51
CA ALA A 237 -10.02 -5.90 7.32
C ALA A 237 -8.82 -6.36 6.47
N GLY A 238 -7.84 -5.49 6.23
CA GLY A 238 -6.65 -5.79 5.43
C GLY A 238 -5.77 -6.90 6.02
N SER A 239 -5.68 -6.99 7.35
CA SER A 239 -4.98 -8.08 8.03
C SER A 239 -5.75 -9.42 8.04
N GLY A 240 -6.98 -9.42 7.53
CA GLY A 240 -7.90 -10.56 7.58
C GLY A 240 -8.21 -11.00 9.01
N LEU A 241 -8.16 -10.09 9.98
CA LEU A 241 -8.47 -10.39 11.39
C LEU A 241 -9.97 -10.48 11.64
N ALA A 242 -10.75 -9.65 10.93
CA ALA A 242 -12.21 -9.68 10.94
C ALA A 242 -12.78 -9.37 9.56
N SER A 243 -13.98 -9.86 9.27
CA SER A 243 -14.81 -9.28 8.21
C SER A 243 -15.44 -7.99 8.74
N VAL A 244 -15.43 -6.94 7.92
CA VAL A 244 -16.02 -5.65 8.25
C VAL A 244 -17.10 -5.34 7.21
N ASP A 245 -18.33 -5.16 7.67
CA ASP A 245 -19.47 -4.77 6.85
C ASP A 245 -19.87 -3.32 7.13
N GLY A 246 -20.65 -2.72 6.23
CA GLY A 246 -21.11 -1.33 6.35
C GLY A 246 -20.24 -0.31 5.59
N SER A 247 -20.65 0.95 5.65
CA SER A 247 -20.05 2.05 4.87
C SER A 247 -20.35 3.39 5.54
N ILE A 248 -19.31 4.07 6.03
CA ILE A 248 -19.48 5.42 6.59
C ILE A 248 -19.94 6.40 5.52
N LYS A 249 -19.40 6.27 4.30
CA LYS A 249 -19.79 7.08 3.13
C LYS A 249 -21.28 6.97 2.83
N ASP A 250 -21.83 5.77 2.88
CA ASP A 250 -23.24 5.50 2.57
C ASP A 250 -24.14 5.51 3.81
N THR A 251 -23.61 5.93 4.96
CA THR A 251 -24.32 6.00 6.25
C THR A 251 -24.86 4.66 6.76
N ILE A 252 -24.21 3.55 6.39
CA ILE A 252 -24.54 2.20 6.84
C ILE A 252 -23.66 1.85 8.03
N ASP A 253 -24.29 1.45 9.14
CA ASP A 253 -23.60 1.06 10.38
C ASP A 253 -22.54 -0.02 10.14
N ILE A 254 -21.39 0.17 10.78
CA ILE A 254 -20.26 -0.76 10.67
C ILE A 254 -20.47 -1.94 11.60
N LYS A 255 -20.24 -3.15 11.08
CA LYS A 255 -20.26 -4.40 11.86
C LYS A 255 -18.94 -5.12 11.70
N VAL A 256 -18.32 -5.49 12.81
CA VAL A 256 -17.07 -6.24 12.86
C VAL A 256 -17.37 -7.66 13.31
N LYS A 257 -16.83 -8.64 12.58
CA LYS A 257 -16.92 -10.06 12.97
C LYS A 257 -15.55 -10.71 12.84
N TYR A 258 -14.91 -10.95 13.98
CA TYR A 258 -13.58 -11.55 14.03
C TYR A 258 -13.54 -13.00 13.54
N ASN A 259 -12.44 -13.35 12.89
CA ASN A 259 -12.13 -14.73 12.57
C ASN A 259 -11.53 -15.43 13.79
N LEU A 260 -12.37 -16.13 14.57
CA LEU A 260 -11.95 -16.82 15.79
C LEU A 260 -10.87 -17.88 15.55
N ALA A 261 -10.70 -18.39 14.32
CA ALA A 261 -9.63 -19.33 14.00
C ALA A 261 -8.21 -18.71 14.08
N LYS A 262 -8.11 -17.37 14.11
CA LYS A 262 -6.83 -16.65 14.29
C LYS A 262 -6.44 -16.44 15.75
N PHE A 263 -7.32 -16.79 16.69
CA PHE A 263 -7.14 -16.55 18.12
C PHE A 263 -6.95 -17.86 18.87
N GLY A 264 -6.02 -17.85 19.83
CA GLY A 264 -5.85 -18.89 20.82
C GLY A 264 -6.97 -18.86 21.87
N PRO A 265 -7.09 -19.93 22.68
CA PRO A 265 -8.05 -19.96 23.80
C PRO A 265 -7.75 -18.88 24.86
N ASP A 266 -6.52 -18.34 24.88
CA ASP A 266 -6.08 -17.24 25.74
C ASP A 266 -6.34 -15.85 25.14
N GLY A 267 -7.05 -15.76 24.00
CA GLY A 267 -7.40 -14.48 23.36
C GLY A 267 -6.28 -13.86 22.52
N LYS A 268 -5.11 -14.50 22.41
CA LYS A 268 -3.98 -13.99 21.65
C LYS A 268 -4.01 -14.41 20.19
N VAL A 269 -3.38 -13.61 19.33
CA VAL A 269 -3.12 -13.97 17.93
C VAL A 269 -1.67 -14.37 17.72
N SER A 270 -1.45 -15.29 16.79
CA SER A 270 -0.12 -15.64 16.27
C SER A 270 -0.10 -15.37 14.78
N MET A 271 0.50 -14.24 14.38
CA MET A 271 0.53 -13.78 13.00
C MET A 271 1.88 -14.10 12.35
N HIS A 272 1.87 -14.42 11.05
CA HIS A 272 3.08 -14.67 10.25
C HIS A 272 3.80 -13.35 9.90
N LEU A 273 4.19 -12.57 10.90
CA LEU A 273 4.88 -11.30 10.67
C LEU A 273 6.33 -11.54 10.25
N VAL A 274 6.77 -10.91 9.15
CA VAL A 274 8.14 -11.01 8.64
C VAL A 274 8.96 -9.80 9.09
N ARG A 275 10.25 -10.00 9.38
CA ARG A 275 11.16 -8.90 9.72
C ARG A 275 11.35 -7.91 8.56
N GLU A 276 11.49 -8.45 7.35
CA GLU A 276 11.82 -7.68 6.15
C GLU A 276 10.67 -7.74 5.16
N PRO A 277 10.17 -6.59 4.69
CA PRO A 277 9.17 -6.55 3.63
C PRO A 277 9.65 -7.28 2.37
N ARG A 278 8.70 -7.92 1.68
CA ARG A 278 8.96 -8.60 0.41
C ARG A 278 8.86 -7.61 -0.75
N ASN A 279 9.34 -8.00 -1.93
CA ASN A 279 9.29 -7.13 -3.12
C ASN A 279 7.85 -6.77 -3.50
N GLU A 280 6.93 -7.72 -3.37
CA GLU A 280 5.52 -7.55 -3.74
C GLU A 280 4.88 -6.41 -2.93
N THR A 281 5.24 -6.28 -1.65
CA THR A 281 4.80 -5.17 -0.78
C THR A 281 5.12 -3.81 -1.39
N CYS A 282 6.36 -3.62 -1.85
CA CYS A 282 6.79 -2.37 -2.47
C CYS A 282 6.16 -2.21 -3.87
N LEU A 283 6.11 -3.30 -4.63
CA LEU A 283 5.67 -3.31 -6.02
C LEU A 283 4.16 -3.11 -6.18
N ASN A 284 3.35 -3.36 -5.15
CA ASN A 284 1.94 -2.98 -5.13
C ASN A 284 1.72 -1.50 -5.50
N CYS A 285 2.67 -0.64 -5.12
CA CYS A 285 2.60 0.80 -5.39
C CYS A 285 3.68 1.28 -6.36
N HIS A 286 4.88 0.71 -6.30
CA HIS A 286 6.01 1.15 -7.14
C HIS A 286 6.05 0.49 -8.52
N SER A 287 5.40 -0.65 -8.76
CA SER A 287 5.51 -1.35 -10.05
C SER A 287 5.00 -0.49 -11.22
N LYS A 288 3.72 -0.07 -11.21
CA LYS A 288 3.12 0.67 -12.32
C LYS A 288 3.77 2.03 -12.57
N PRO A 289 3.96 2.92 -11.56
CA PRO A 289 4.56 4.22 -11.81
C PRO A 289 5.99 4.11 -12.34
N GLN A 290 6.79 3.20 -11.81
CA GLN A 290 8.17 3.00 -12.25
C GLN A 290 8.23 2.39 -13.65
N TRP A 291 7.36 1.43 -13.95
CA TRP A 291 7.24 0.86 -15.29
C TRP A 291 6.80 1.90 -16.32
N LYS A 292 5.73 2.63 -16.03
CA LYS A 292 5.10 3.57 -16.97
C LYS A 292 5.86 4.89 -17.14
N LYS A 293 6.41 5.45 -16.06
CA LYS A 293 7.11 6.74 -16.10
C LYS A 293 8.61 6.58 -16.38
N ARG A 294 9.21 5.49 -15.91
CA ARG A 294 10.69 5.32 -15.92
C ARG A 294 11.17 4.08 -16.67
N GLY A 295 10.25 3.24 -17.16
CA GLY A 295 10.60 2.00 -17.84
C GLY A 295 11.34 0.99 -16.97
N SER A 296 11.20 1.04 -15.64
CA SER A 296 11.74 0.00 -14.75
C SER A 296 10.79 -1.18 -14.71
N SER A 297 11.26 -2.35 -15.17
CA SER A 297 10.58 -3.63 -14.93
C SER A 297 11.34 -4.38 -13.83
N PHE A 298 10.66 -4.64 -12.71
CA PHE A 298 11.22 -5.37 -11.57
C PHE A 298 10.86 -6.86 -11.66
N THR A 299 11.39 -7.53 -12.68
CA THR A 299 11.13 -8.96 -12.92
C THR A 299 12.46 -9.71 -12.95
N GLU A 300 12.42 -11.01 -12.66
CA GLU A 300 13.61 -11.86 -12.76
C GLU A 300 14.22 -11.87 -14.18
N PHE A 301 13.41 -11.65 -15.21
CA PHE A 301 13.88 -11.56 -16.58
C PHE A 301 14.69 -10.27 -16.84
N THR A 302 14.32 -9.16 -16.19
CA THR A 302 14.84 -7.82 -16.49
C THR A 302 15.82 -7.30 -15.46
N ASP A 303 15.89 -7.93 -14.28
CA ASP A 303 16.77 -7.54 -13.19
C ASP A 303 17.42 -8.78 -12.56
N VAL A 304 18.75 -8.86 -12.70
CA VAL A 304 19.56 -9.98 -12.18
C VAL A 304 19.54 -10.06 -10.66
N HIS A 305 19.30 -8.96 -9.95
CA HIS A 305 19.26 -8.94 -8.49
C HIS A 305 17.96 -9.59 -8.01
N ILE A 306 16.84 -9.23 -8.64
CA ILE A 306 15.54 -9.87 -8.38
C ILE A 306 15.60 -11.36 -8.73
N ALA A 307 16.23 -11.71 -9.86
CA ALA A 307 16.43 -13.12 -10.26
C ALA A 307 17.28 -13.94 -9.28
N LYS A 308 18.06 -13.27 -8.42
CA LYS A 308 18.86 -13.90 -7.36
C LYS A 308 18.22 -13.78 -5.98
N GLY A 309 16.97 -13.32 -5.92
CA GLY A 309 16.19 -13.24 -4.70
C GLY A 309 16.48 -12.02 -3.83
N LEU A 310 17.19 -11.00 -4.35
CA LEU A 310 17.37 -9.75 -3.61
C LEU A 310 16.04 -9.02 -3.47
N LYS A 311 15.84 -8.45 -2.29
CA LYS A 311 14.70 -7.61 -1.94
C LYS A 311 15.00 -6.14 -2.17
N CYS A 312 13.99 -5.32 -2.40
CA CYS A 312 14.12 -3.87 -2.50
C CYS A 312 14.85 -3.30 -1.27
N VAL A 313 14.52 -3.82 -0.09
CA VAL A 313 15.08 -3.40 1.21
C VAL A 313 16.53 -3.85 1.44
N ASP A 314 17.08 -4.74 0.62
CA ASP A 314 18.51 -5.11 0.70
C ASP A 314 19.42 -3.98 0.19
N CYS A 315 18.89 -3.18 -0.75
CA CYS A 315 19.54 -1.97 -1.25
C CYS A 315 18.98 -0.72 -0.55
N HIS A 316 17.65 -0.58 -0.49
CA HIS A 316 16.94 0.51 0.17
C HIS A 316 16.84 0.26 1.69
N VAL A 317 17.98 0.02 2.32
CA VAL A 317 18.04 -0.41 3.71
C VAL A 317 17.60 0.72 4.65
N SER A 318 16.90 0.37 5.72
CA SER A 318 16.52 1.30 6.80
C SER A 318 17.17 0.94 8.12
N GLY A 319 17.19 1.90 9.04
CA GLY A 319 17.52 1.63 10.43
C GLY A 319 18.94 1.15 10.65
N SER A 320 19.18 0.33 11.66
CA SER A 320 20.49 -0.25 12.01
C SER A 320 21.21 -0.97 10.87
N MET A 321 20.46 -1.47 9.88
CA MET A 321 21.02 -2.20 8.74
C MET A 321 21.56 -1.26 7.64
N ALA A 322 21.23 0.03 7.66
CA ALA A 322 21.69 0.99 6.68
C ALA A 322 23.20 1.25 6.80
N SER A 323 23.86 1.45 5.67
CA SER A 323 25.28 1.84 5.62
C SER A 323 25.48 3.35 5.82
N ASP A 324 24.53 4.18 5.37
CA ASP A 324 24.63 5.63 5.46
C ASP A 324 24.32 6.17 6.87
N PRO A 325 25.19 7.00 7.46
CA PRO A 325 25.01 7.54 8.82
C PRO A 325 23.77 8.43 8.98
N ARG A 326 23.21 8.97 7.89
CA ARG A 326 21.96 9.73 7.91
C ARG A 326 20.75 8.87 8.27
N ILE A 327 20.84 7.54 8.13
CA ILE A 327 19.76 6.59 8.41
C ILE A 327 20.14 5.59 9.50
N LYS A 328 21.41 5.15 9.51
CA LYS A 328 21.92 4.07 10.36
C LYS A 328 21.61 4.29 11.84
N GLY A 329 20.96 3.31 12.46
CA GLY A 329 20.67 3.27 13.91
C GLY A 329 19.57 4.23 14.39
N LYS A 330 18.91 4.95 13.48
CA LYS A 330 17.83 5.88 13.86
C LYS A 330 16.49 5.20 14.11
N GLU A 331 16.22 4.08 13.46
CA GLU A 331 14.98 3.28 13.61
C GLU A 331 13.66 4.01 13.37
N ILE A 332 13.71 5.08 12.57
CA ILE A 332 12.54 5.87 12.17
C ILE A 332 11.85 5.35 10.89
N HIS A 333 12.11 4.11 10.46
CA HIS A 333 11.61 3.55 9.19
C HIS A 333 11.90 4.41 7.95
N GLN A 334 13.03 5.13 7.96
CA GLN A 334 13.54 5.82 6.79
C GLN A 334 14.33 4.84 5.93
N PHE A 335 13.86 4.57 4.72
CA PHE A 335 14.60 3.77 3.75
C PHE A 335 15.64 4.61 3.02
N GLY A 336 16.78 3.99 2.69
CA GLY A 336 17.79 4.57 1.82
C GLY A 336 17.17 5.00 0.49
N LYS A 337 17.46 6.21 0.04
CA LYS A 337 16.97 6.81 -1.19
C LYS A 337 18.12 6.89 -2.21
N GLY A 338 17.84 6.50 -3.45
CA GLY A 338 18.71 6.81 -4.59
C GLY A 338 18.58 8.28 -4.98
N ASP A 339 19.44 8.72 -5.89
CA ASP A 339 19.32 10.05 -6.50
C ASP A 339 18.17 10.05 -7.53
N ASP A 340 17.15 10.86 -7.29
CA ASP A 340 16.04 11.08 -8.21
C ASP A 340 16.04 12.52 -8.72
N PRO A 341 16.68 12.82 -9.87
CA PRO A 341 16.77 14.17 -10.40
C PRO A 341 15.42 14.74 -10.86
N SER A 342 14.38 13.90 -10.96
CA SER A 342 13.03 14.32 -11.35
C SER A 342 12.15 14.73 -10.17
N GLY A 343 12.59 14.48 -8.93
CA GLY A 343 11.84 14.75 -7.71
C GLY A 343 12.62 15.59 -6.72
N TRP A 344 11.92 16.47 -6.00
CA TRP A 344 12.50 17.35 -4.96
C TRP A 344 12.16 16.88 -3.56
N VAL A 345 11.93 15.58 -3.42
CA VAL A 345 11.46 14.95 -2.19
C VAL A 345 12.65 14.33 -1.48
N ARG A 346 12.88 14.72 -0.21
CA ARG A 346 13.95 14.18 0.64
C ARG A 346 15.32 14.16 -0.04
N ASN A 347 15.71 15.28 -0.65
CA ASN A 347 17.02 15.40 -1.29
C ASN A 347 18.17 15.31 -0.26
N ASP A 348 17.89 15.60 1.01
CA ASP A 348 18.79 15.34 2.13
C ASP A 348 19.19 13.85 2.26
N LEU A 349 18.39 12.94 1.69
CA LEU A 349 18.64 11.50 1.64
C LEU A 349 19.15 11.01 0.29
N ASP A 350 19.44 11.87 -0.66
CA ASP A 350 20.00 11.41 -1.93
C ASP A 350 21.30 10.63 -1.69
N ASN A 351 21.45 9.55 -2.46
CA ASN A 351 22.60 8.65 -2.38
C ASN A 351 22.78 7.96 -1.00
N THR A 352 21.71 7.77 -0.23
CA THR A 352 21.73 6.97 1.03
C THR A 352 21.46 5.49 0.80
N VAL A 353 21.02 5.09 -0.40
CA VAL A 353 20.85 3.68 -0.79
C VAL A 353 22.20 2.95 -0.75
N ARG A 354 22.20 1.67 -0.37
CA ARG A 354 23.38 0.80 -0.44
C ARG A 354 23.91 0.81 -1.88
N THR A 355 25.22 0.98 -2.02
CA THR A 355 25.85 1.10 -3.34
C THR A 355 26.26 -0.26 -3.91
N CYS A 356 26.51 -0.32 -5.22
CA CYS A 356 27.02 -1.53 -5.87
C CYS A 356 28.32 -2.03 -5.21
N ASN A 357 29.18 -1.09 -4.78
CA ASN A 357 30.47 -1.41 -4.18
C ASN A 357 30.33 -2.16 -2.85
N ASP A 358 29.30 -1.83 -2.05
CA ASP A 358 29.07 -2.48 -0.74
C ASP A 358 28.93 -4.00 -0.88
N CYS A 359 28.37 -4.48 -2.00
CA CYS A 359 28.19 -5.90 -2.29
C CYS A 359 29.31 -6.46 -3.18
N HIS A 360 29.61 -5.79 -4.30
CA HIS A 360 30.47 -6.34 -5.34
C HIS A 360 31.98 -6.19 -5.06
N THR A 361 32.39 -5.43 -4.03
CA THR A 361 33.81 -5.41 -3.61
C THR A 361 34.09 -6.34 -2.42
N THR A 362 33.07 -6.63 -1.61
CA THR A 362 33.21 -7.40 -0.36
C THR A 362 32.69 -8.82 -0.47
N GLY A 363 31.81 -9.10 -1.43
CA GLY A 363 31.04 -10.34 -1.50
C GLY A 363 29.84 -10.37 -0.55
N TYR A 364 29.43 -9.23 0.02
CA TYR A 364 28.25 -9.14 0.88
C TYR A 364 26.99 -9.67 0.17
N LEU A 365 26.14 -10.37 0.93
CA LEU A 365 24.99 -11.15 0.42
C LEU A 365 25.36 -12.13 -0.70
N ASN A 366 26.58 -12.70 -0.64
CA ASN A 366 27.13 -13.61 -1.64
C ASN A 366 27.18 -13.01 -3.06
N ALA A 367 27.27 -11.69 -3.17
CA ALA A 367 27.40 -11.02 -4.45
C ALA A 367 28.72 -11.42 -5.16
N PRO A 368 28.72 -11.53 -6.49
CA PRO A 368 29.96 -11.80 -7.23
C PRO A 368 30.94 -10.65 -7.04
N VAL A 369 32.17 -10.98 -6.66
CA VAL A 369 33.23 -9.99 -6.45
C VAL A 369 33.76 -9.49 -7.80
N ALA A 370 33.59 -8.20 -8.03
CA ALA A 370 33.95 -7.51 -9.25
C ALA A 370 35.47 -7.24 -9.31
N LYS A 371 36.21 -8.11 -10.00
CA LYS A 371 37.68 -8.01 -10.11
C LYS A 371 38.17 -7.03 -11.17
N HIS A 372 37.45 -6.91 -12.29
CA HIS A 372 37.76 -6.02 -13.42
C HIS A 372 39.24 -6.00 -13.89
N ALA A 373 39.99 -7.10 -13.77
CA ALA A 373 41.44 -7.13 -13.99
C ALA A 373 41.92 -6.71 -15.40
N TRP A 374 41.02 -6.69 -16.37
CA TRP A 374 41.27 -6.26 -17.76
C TRP A 374 40.91 -4.79 -18.02
N LEU A 375 40.23 -4.13 -17.10
CA LEU A 375 39.71 -2.78 -17.26
C LEU A 375 40.67 -1.78 -16.58
N PRO A 376 41.13 -0.73 -17.27
CA PRO A 376 41.95 0.31 -16.64
C PRO A 376 41.19 1.00 -15.49
N ASP A 377 41.88 1.23 -14.37
CA ASP A 377 41.30 1.79 -13.12
C ASP A 377 40.51 3.08 -13.34
N LEU A 378 40.95 3.93 -14.29
CA LEU A 378 40.26 5.18 -14.67
C LEU A 378 38.76 4.98 -14.96
N HIS A 379 38.35 3.82 -15.50
CA HIS A 379 36.92 3.55 -15.75
C HIS A 379 36.14 3.40 -14.46
N LEU A 380 36.68 2.71 -13.47
CA LEU A 380 36.04 2.52 -12.17
C LEU A 380 36.05 3.82 -11.35
N GLU A 381 37.02 4.71 -11.60
CA GLU A 381 37.07 6.03 -10.97
C GLU A 381 36.11 7.06 -11.57
N LYS A 382 35.78 6.94 -12.88
CA LYS A 382 35.04 7.97 -13.62
C LYS A 382 33.63 7.56 -14.04
N LEU A 383 33.38 6.26 -14.23
CA LEU A 383 32.10 5.75 -14.69
C LEU A 383 31.38 5.04 -13.54
N SER A 384 30.07 5.26 -13.45
CA SER A 384 29.23 4.51 -12.54
C SER A 384 29.14 3.05 -12.98
N CYS A 385 28.96 2.11 -12.04
CA CYS A 385 28.80 0.69 -12.36
C CYS A 385 27.64 0.47 -13.36
N GLN A 386 26.58 1.26 -13.21
CA GLN A 386 25.38 1.22 -14.04
C GLN A 386 25.68 1.54 -15.51
N ALA A 387 26.70 2.36 -15.81
CA ALA A 387 27.04 2.73 -17.18
C ALA A 387 27.39 1.49 -18.05
N CYS A 388 28.02 0.48 -17.46
CA CYS A 388 28.36 -0.77 -18.14
C CYS A 388 27.36 -1.89 -17.84
N HIS A 389 26.83 -1.96 -16.60
CA HIS A 389 25.99 -3.08 -16.15
C HIS A 389 24.49 -2.90 -16.41
N ILE A 390 24.06 -1.72 -16.88
CA ILE A 390 22.68 -1.47 -17.34
C ILE A 390 22.73 -0.84 -18.74
N PRO A 391 23.23 -1.58 -19.76
CA PRO A 391 23.45 -1.02 -21.10
C PRO A 391 22.14 -0.73 -21.84
N GLN A 392 21.04 -1.36 -21.42
CA GLN A 392 19.71 -1.17 -21.99
C GLN A 392 18.66 -1.33 -20.89
N ARG A 393 17.51 -0.66 -21.07
CA ARG A 393 16.34 -0.82 -20.22
C ARG A 393 15.15 -1.12 -21.11
N LYS A 394 14.41 -2.18 -20.77
CA LYS A 394 13.14 -2.48 -21.43
C LYS A 394 12.10 -1.50 -20.92
N VAL A 395 11.60 -0.63 -21.78
CA VAL A 395 10.61 0.39 -21.41
C VAL A 395 9.30 0.12 -22.15
N LYS A 396 8.16 0.44 -21.52
CA LYS A 396 6.88 0.55 -22.26
C LYS A 396 6.92 1.87 -23.02
N SER A 397 7.35 1.84 -24.28
CA SER A 397 7.34 3.04 -25.13
C SER A 397 5.89 3.38 -25.52
N ALA A 398 5.50 4.64 -25.33
CA ALA A 398 4.50 5.21 -26.21
C ALA A 398 5.18 5.44 -27.55
N LEU A 399 4.77 4.72 -28.61
CA LEU A 399 5.34 4.95 -29.94
C LEU A 399 4.69 6.13 -30.64
N VAL A 400 3.40 6.37 -30.38
CA VAL A 400 2.65 7.48 -30.94
C VAL A 400 1.74 8.06 -29.86
N GLN A 401 1.87 9.36 -29.62
CA GLN A 401 0.85 10.18 -28.98
C GLN A 401 0.08 10.89 -30.09
N VAL A 402 -1.17 10.49 -30.31
CA VAL A 402 -2.06 11.17 -31.25
C VAL A 402 -2.78 12.30 -30.51
N SER A 403 -2.64 13.53 -31.02
CA SER A 403 -3.31 14.72 -30.49
C SER A 403 -4.71 14.93 -31.03
N ASP A 404 -5.03 14.21 -32.10
CA ASP A 404 -6.19 14.35 -32.95
C ASP A 404 -7.24 13.26 -32.72
N VAL A 405 -6.86 12.12 -32.11
CA VAL A 405 -7.79 11.03 -31.79
C VAL A 405 -8.20 11.09 -30.31
N TYR A 406 -9.40 11.62 -30.08
CA TYR A 406 -10.08 11.62 -28.79
C TYR A 406 -10.89 10.32 -28.63
N ASN A 407 -10.39 9.36 -27.86
CA ASN A 407 -11.05 8.07 -27.68
C ASN A 407 -12.13 8.17 -26.58
N PRO A 408 -13.39 7.75 -26.83
CA PRO A 408 -14.46 7.70 -25.81
C PRO A 408 -14.25 6.60 -24.74
N GLY A 409 -13.22 5.77 -24.89
CA GLY A 409 -12.84 4.73 -23.94
C GLY A 409 -12.25 5.28 -22.63
N THR A 410 -13.06 5.98 -21.85
CA THR A 410 -12.73 6.28 -20.45
C THR A 410 -13.77 5.63 -19.55
N LYS A 411 -13.34 4.67 -18.73
CA LYS A 411 -14.07 4.30 -17.50
C LYS A 411 -14.00 5.43 -16.46
N ILE A 412 -14.18 6.68 -16.89
CA ILE A 412 -14.55 7.80 -16.04
C ILE A 412 -16.06 7.96 -16.29
N SER A 413 -16.87 7.25 -15.52
CA SER A 413 -18.32 7.35 -15.63
C SER A 413 -18.86 8.17 -14.46
N PRO A 414 -19.87 9.03 -14.66
CA PRO A 414 -20.04 10.04 -15.71
C PRO A 414 -19.70 11.45 -15.19
N PRO A 415 -19.34 12.39 -16.10
CA PRO A 415 -19.26 12.21 -17.55
C PRO A 415 -17.88 11.68 -18.04
N PRO A 416 -17.85 10.87 -19.13
CA PRO A 416 -16.61 10.40 -19.75
C PRO A 416 -15.77 11.57 -20.28
N LYS A 417 -14.61 11.79 -19.67
CA LYS A 417 -13.61 12.74 -20.16
C LYS A 417 -12.88 12.13 -21.36
N TYR A 418 -12.69 12.90 -22.43
CA TYR A 418 -11.80 12.52 -23.51
C TYR A 418 -10.35 12.79 -23.10
N ILE A 419 -9.46 11.81 -23.27
CA ILE A 419 -8.05 11.91 -22.87
C ILE A 419 -7.13 11.46 -24.01
N TRP A 420 -5.90 11.95 -23.98
CA TRP A 420 -4.84 11.60 -24.92
C TRP A 420 -4.62 10.08 -24.98
N THR A 421 -4.60 9.56 -26.20
CA THR A 421 -4.43 8.14 -26.49
C THR A 421 -2.98 7.86 -26.87
N PHE A 422 -2.39 6.84 -26.26
CA PHE A 422 -1.05 6.35 -26.56
C PHE A 422 -1.18 4.99 -27.23
N TYR A 423 -0.34 4.70 -28.23
CA TYR A 423 -0.27 3.40 -28.86
C TYR A 423 1.05 2.68 -28.53
N ASP A 424 0.98 1.36 -28.28
CA ASP A 424 2.14 0.49 -28.15
C ASP A 424 2.68 0.03 -29.53
N GLN A 425 3.70 -0.83 -29.54
CA GLN A 425 4.33 -1.37 -30.75
C GLN A 425 3.42 -2.24 -31.62
N ASN A 426 2.28 -2.68 -31.06
CA ASN A 426 1.29 -3.48 -31.75
C ASN A 426 0.05 -2.65 -32.12
N MET A 427 0.11 -1.32 -31.99
CA MET A 427 -1.01 -0.40 -32.15
C MET A 427 -2.19 -0.65 -31.19
N ASN A 428 -1.93 -1.30 -30.04
CA ASN A 428 -2.91 -1.35 -28.97
C ASN A 428 -2.94 0.00 -28.26
N TYR A 429 -4.14 0.54 -28.05
CA TYR A 429 -4.31 1.83 -27.39
C TYR A 429 -4.30 1.69 -25.86
N TRP A 430 -3.73 2.68 -25.18
CA TRP A 430 -3.74 2.85 -23.73
C TRP A 430 -3.77 4.35 -23.39
N ASN A 431 -4.12 4.68 -22.15
CA ASN A 431 -4.24 6.09 -21.74
C ASN A 431 -3.10 6.53 -20.81
N HIS A 432 -2.95 7.85 -20.62
CA HIS A 432 -1.96 8.42 -19.69
C HIS A 432 -2.12 7.93 -18.24
N TYR A 433 -3.14 7.14 -17.88
CA TYR A 433 -3.35 6.58 -16.53
C TYR A 433 -2.98 5.08 -16.43
N GLY A 434 -2.52 4.47 -17.53
CA GLY A 434 -1.99 3.11 -17.60
C GLY A 434 -3.05 2.06 -17.94
N GLU A 435 -2.79 0.78 -17.64
CA GLU A 435 -3.74 -0.31 -17.93
C GLU A 435 -5.02 -0.15 -17.12
N LEU A 436 -6.15 -0.40 -17.79
CA LEU A 436 -7.52 -0.03 -17.40
C LEU A 436 -8.08 -0.78 -16.18
N THR A 437 -7.33 -1.72 -15.59
CA THR A 437 -7.83 -2.75 -14.65
C THR A 437 -7.06 -2.88 -13.33
N MET A 438 -6.18 -1.96 -12.96
CA MET A 438 -5.26 -2.17 -11.82
C MET A 438 -5.87 -2.14 -10.40
N PHE A 439 -7.19 -1.96 -10.24
CA PHE A 439 -7.85 -2.01 -8.93
C PHE A 439 -9.06 -2.96 -8.90
N THR A 440 -9.02 -4.03 -9.68
CA THR A 440 -9.97 -5.16 -9.53
C THR A 440 -9.31 -6.31 -8.80
#